data_AF-A0A7J8NKB0-F1
#
_entry.id   AF-A0A7J8NKB0-F1
#
_cell.length_a   1.000
_cell.length_b   1.000
_cell.length_c   1.000
_cell.angle_alpha   90.00
_cell.angle_beta   90.00
_cell.angle_gamma   90.00
#
_symmetry.space_group_name_H-M   'P 1'
#
loop_
_entity.id
_entity.type
_entity.pdbx_description
1 polymer ?
#
loop_
_entity_poly.entity_id
_entity_poly.type
_entity_poly.pdbx_seq_one_letter_code
_entity_poly.pdbx_strand_id
1 'polypeptide(L)'
;MRFKSLSFQRRLQTSFNSKDKTYRYFSSNPAFALQQPRKASYNEDENGEMEWEKLGFGPVSTDFMYSMKCCEDGNFVQGNLTHYGNIEFSPFAAVLNYGQGIIEGLKVNRKEDGRLLLFRPDQHALRMKMGAQRMCMPSPSIHQFTHAVKQTALANIRWVPPPGKGSLYIRPLLIGSGPVLGVGPAPEFMFLTYASPVGNYFKQDKTPLSLYVEEEEVRAFSGGVGGVKSVSNYGPVLKTLVRAKSLGFSDVLYLDSVNKKYLEEVSAANIFTLKGNVISTPPTSGTILPGITRKSIIEIARGLGFQVEERSISVHELTEADEVFCTGTAVGVAAVGSVTYRGTRFEFKVGENTVCQALGSTLVGIQTGLIEDKKEWIINIH
;
A
#
# COMPACT_ATOMS: atom_id res chain seq x y z
N MET A 1 -15.96 -56.30 34.97
CA MET A 1 -15.37 -57.46 35.69
C MET A 1 -14.37 -58.13 34.76
N ARG A 2 -13.06 -57.93 34.99
CA ARG A 2 -12.04 -58.91 35.46
C ARG A 2 -11.68 -59.98 34.42
N PHE A 3 -10.52 -59.86 33.74
CA PHE A 3 -9.21 -60.54 33.98
C PHE A 3 -9.13 -61.90 33.25
N LYS A 4 -8.08 -62.38 32.54
CA LYS A 4 -6.59 -62.38 32.58
C LYS A 4 -6.10 -62.89 31.19
N SER A 5 -5.07 -62.38 30.50
CA SER A 5 -3.59 -62.37 30.70
C SER A 5 -2.81 -63.66 30.31
N LEU A 6 -1.62 -63.42 29.70
CA LEU A 6 -0.42 -64.27 29.47
C LEU A 6 -0.24 -64.71 28.00
N SER A 7 0.59 -64.09 27.15
CA SER A 7 2.05 -63.84 27.13
C SER A 7 2.91 -65.08 26.83
N PHE A 8 3.63 -65.04 25.71
CA PHE A 8 4.81 -65.88 25.45
C PHE A 8 5.98 -64.99 25.03
N GLN A 9 7.07 -65.08 25.78
CA GLN A 9 8.35 -64.42 25.54
C GLN A 9 9.17 -65.20 24.51
N ARG A 10 9.95 -64.50 23.68
CA ARG A 10 11.32 -64.93 23.36
C ARG A 10 12.27 -63.74 23.42
N ARG A 11 13.25 -63.89 24.32
CA ARG A 11 14.43 -63.05 24.48
C ARG A 11 15.42 -63.32 23.34
N LEU A 12 16.13 -62.28 22.92
CA LEU A 12 17.55 -62.36 22.58
C LEU A 12 18.27 -61.27 23.36
N GLN A 13 19.26 -61.69 24.13
CA GLN A 13 20.05 -60.89 25.07
C GLN A 13 21.47 -60.74 24.52
N THR A 14 22.06 -59.56 24.77
CA THR A 14 23.50 -59.28 25.04
C THR A 14 24.51 -59.34 23.88
N SER A 15 25.53 -58.49 23.75
CA SER A 15 26.20 -57.60 24.71
C SER A 15 26.98 -56.42 24.05
N PHE A 16 26.93 -55.26 24.72
CA PHE A 16 27.99 -54.26 25.00
C PHE A 16 28.95 -53.76 23.90
N ASN A 17 28.99 -52.45 23.67
CA ASN A 17 29.97 -51.58 24.34
C ASN A 17 29.65 -50.07 24.23
N SER A 18 29.90 -49.36 25.33
CA SER A 18 29.67 -47.92 25.53
C SER A 18 30.70 -47.04 24.82
N LYS A 19 30.29 -45.88 24.31
CA LYS A 19 31.07 -44.62 24.41
C LYS A 19 30.17 -43.41 24.16
N ASP A 20 30.22 -42.50 25.12
CA ASP A 20 29.52 -41.21 25.24
C ASP A 20 29.60 -40.32 24.00
N LYS A 21 28.46 -39.73 23.61
CA LYS A 21 28.38 -38.31 23.23
C LYS A 21 27.09 -37.70 23.78
N THR A 22 27.29 -36.67 24.59
CA THR A 22 26.36 -35.90 25.38
C THR A 22 25.40 -35.05 24.52
N TYR A 23 24.10 -35.29 24.65
CA TYR A 23 23.08 -34.32 24.27
C TYR A 23 22.86 -33.35 25.44
N ARG A 24 23.27 -32.09 25.27
CA ARG A 24 22.97 -31.02 26.23
C ARG A 24 21.49 -30.66 26.15
N TYR A 25 20.71 -31.11 27.13
CA TYR A 25 19.44 -30.51 27.47
C TYR A 25 19.71 -29.12 28.08
N PHE A 26 19.38 -28.06 27.36
CA PHE A 26 19.23 -26.74 27.97
C PHE A 26 17.85 -26.66 28.60
N SER A 27 17.82 -26.80 29.92
CA SER A 27 16.70 -26.39 30.77
C SER A 27 16.64 -24.85 30.78
N SER A 28 15.61 -24.26 30.20
CA SER A 28 15.30 -22.84 30.38
C SER A 28 14.31 -22.66 31.54
N ASN A 29 14.75 -21.91 32.56
CA ASN A 29 13.92 -21.44 33.68
C ASN A 29 12.79 -20.53 33.17
N PRO A 30 11.56 -20.63 33.71
CA PRO A 30 10.50 -19.65 33.45
C PRO A 30 10.65 -18.49 34.44
N ALA A 31 11.29 -17.40 34.04
CA ALA A 31 11.22 -16.13 34.74
C ALA A 31 10.17 -15.25 34.05
N PHE A 32 8.92 -15.37 34.50
CA PHE A 32 7.82 -14.50 34.11
C PHE A 32 8.01 -13.13 34.78
N ALA A 33 8.75 -12.23 34.13
CA ALA A 33 8.71 -10.81 34.47
C ALA A 33 7.67 -10.15 33.56
N LEU A 34 6.48 -9.89 34.11
CA LEU A 34 5.46 -9.05 33.50
C LEU A 34 6.04 -7.65 33.30
N GLN A 35 6.59 -7.38 32.11
CA GLN A 35 6.78 -6.00 31.66
C GLN A 35 5.41 -5.40 31.44
N GLN A 36 4.99 -4.53 32.35
CA GLN A 36 3.85 -3.64 32.11
C GLN A 36 4.09 -2.90 30.79
N PRO A 37 3.07 -2.74 29.93
CA PRO A 37 3.22 -1.91 28.74
C PRO A 37 3.63 -0.52 29.21
N ARG A 38 4.77 -0.03 28.73
CA ARG A 38 5.17 1.37 28.92
C ARG A 38 3.98 2.22 28.46
N LYS A 39 3.35 2.95 29.39
CA LYS A 39 2.50 4.09 29.03
C LYS A 39 3.33 4.92 28.05
N ALA A 40 2.80 5.17 26.85
CA ALA A 40 3.36 6.17 25.98
C ALA A 40 3.35 7.48 26.79
N SER A 41 4.51 7.92 27.26
CA SER A 41 4.67 9.22 27.88
C SER A 41 4.50 10.23 26.76
N TYR A 42 3.36 10.92 26.77
CA TYR A 42 3.18 12.13 25.98
C TYR A 42 4.15 13.17 26.54
N ASN A 43 5.30 13.31 25.90
CA ASN A 43 6.14 14.49 26.05
C ASN A 43 5.52 15.57 25.16
N GLU A 44 4.79 16.51 25.76
CA GLU A 44 4.40 17.76 25.09
C GLU A 44 5.64 18.60 24.67
N ASP A 45 6.83 18.22 25.17
CA ASP A 45 8.11 18.94 25.02
C ASP A 45 9.27 18.08 24.44
N GLU A 46 9.03 17.12 23.54
CA GLU A 46 10.11 16.69 22.64
C GLU A 46 10.23 17.69 21.48
N ASN A 47 10.70 18.88 21.83
CA ASN A 47 11.12 19.98 20.95
C ASN A 47 12.43 19.63 20.20
N GLY A 48 12.46 18.47 19.55
CA GLY A 48 13.37 18.27 18.43
C GLY A 48 12.70 18.87 17.20
N GLU A 49 13.25 19.96 16.64
CA GLU A 49 12.80 20.45 15.34
C GLU A 49 12.79 19.29 14.34
N MET A 50 11.62 18.99 13.77
CA MET A 50 11.49 17.91 12.81
C MET A 50 12.40 18.19 11.60
N GLU A 51 13.36 17.30 11.36
CA GLU A 51 14.24 17.37 10.19
C GLU A 51 13.47 16.92 8.94
N TRP A 52 12.63 17.79 8.39
CA TRP A 52 11.76 17.49 7.24
C TRP A 52 12.52 16.92 6.03
N GLU A 53 13.79 17.32 5.86
CA GLU A 53 14.66 16.81 4.80
C GLU A 53 15.00 15.34 4.96
N LYS A 54 15.02 14.76 6.16
CA LYS A 54 15.35 13.34 6.36
C LYS A 54 14.12 12.44 6.33
N LEU A 55 12.94 12.99 6.04
CA LEU A 55 11.71 12.20 6.00
C LEU A 55 11.72 11.21 4.83
N GLY A 56 11.70 9.92 5.16
CA GLY A 56 11.39 8.86 4.22
C GLY A 56 9.88 8.62 4.09
N PHE A 57 9.52 7.41 3.69
CA PHE A 57 8.15 6.87 3.74
C PHE A 57 7.91 5.98 4.96
N GLY A 58 8.79 6.07 5.97
CA GLY A 58 8.68 5.31 7.22
C GLY A 58 7.55 5.82 8.11
N PRO A 59 7.04 4.98 9.03
CA PRO A 59 6.00 5.40 9.95
C PRO A 59 6.54 6.44 10.94
N VAL A 60 5.84 7.57 11.04
CA VAL A 60 6.00 8.56 12.10
C VAL A 60 4.63 8.74 12.74
N SER A 61 4.50 8.38 14.02
CA SER A 61 3.24 8.54 14.74
C SER A 61 2.90 10.01 14.90
N THR A 62 1.71 10.40 14.46
CA THR A 62 1.15 11.73 14.69
C THR A 62 0.26 11.72 15.94
N ASP A 63 -0.39 12.83 16.27
CA ASP A 63 -1.08 13.01 17.55
C ASP A 63 -2.46 12.37 17.61
N PHE A 64 -3.18 12.42 16.50
CA PHE A 64 -4.60 12.05 16.44
C PHE A 64 -4.89 11.09 15.30
N MET A 65 -5.91 10.28 15.51
CA MET A 65 -6.57 9.45 14.50
C MET A 65 -8.08 9.67 14.59
N TYR A 66 -8.79 9.45 13.48
CA TYR A 66 -10.25 9.49 13.45
C TYR A 66 -10.80 8.09 13.23
N SER A 67 -11.82 7.70 14.00
CA SER A 67 -12.48 6.40 13.83
C SER A 67 -14.00 6.51 13.82
N MET A 68 -14.65 5.64 13.05
CA MET A 68 -16.10 5.42 13.03
C MET A 68 -16.37 3.91 13.02
N LYS A 69 -17.45 3.49 13.66
CA LYS A 69 -17.90 2.10 13.69
C LYS A 69 -19.17 1.95 12.86
N CYS A 70 -19.35 0.77 12.31
CA CYS A 70 -20.56 0.33 11.65
C CYS A 70 -21.02 -0.95 12.34
N CYS A 71 -22.26 -0.92 12.82
CA CYS A 71 -22.93 -2.08 13.41
C CYS A 71 -23.77 -2.80 12.34
N GLU A 72 -24.56 -3.80 12.75
CA GLU A 72 -25.30 -4.71 11.85
C GLU A 72 -26.25 -4.01 10.86
N ASP A 73 -26.66 -2.76 11.13
CA ASP A 73 -27.53 -1.97 10.24
C ASP A 73 -26.84 -1.43 8.98
N GLY A 74 -25.52 -1.63 8.86
CA GLY A 74 -24.73 -1.23 7.70
C GLY A 74 -24.42 0.27 7.65
N ASN A 75 -24.78 1.04 8.68
CA ASN A 75 -24.55 2.47 8.74
C ASN A 75 -23.36 2.80 9.64
N PHE A 76 -22.47 3.66 9.12
CA PHE A 76 -21.42 4.26 9.95
C PHE A 76 -22.01 5.35 10.83
N VAL A 77 -21.87 5.19 12.15
CA VAL A 77 -22.26 6.21 13.13
C VAL A 77 -21.27 7.39 13.10
N GLN A 78 -21.61 8.49 13.78
CA GLN A 78 -20.72 9.63 13.92
C GLN A 78 -19.38 9.16 14.52
N GLY A 79 -18.29 9.50 13.82
CA GLY A 79 -16.94 9.16 14.25
C GLY A 79 -16.36 10.18 15.22
N ASN A 80 -15.22 9.83 15.80
CA ASN A 80 -14.55 10.64 16.80
C ASN A 80 -13.05 10.75 16.49
N LEU A 81 -12.49 11.93 16.78
CA LEU A 81 -11.04 12.11 16.89
C LEU A 81 -10.60 11.60 18.26
N THR A 82 -9.55 10.80 18.27
CA THR A 82 -8.90 10.34 19.49
C THR A 82 -7.40 10.48 19.33
N HIS A 83 -6.66 10.47 20.43
CA HIS A 83 -5.20 10.37 20.34
C HIS A 83 -4.79 9.12 19.57
N TYR A 84 -3.69 9.23 18.82
CA TYR A 84 -3.08 8.10 18.15
C TYR A 84 -2.68 7.05 19.18
N GLY A 85 -3.01 5.80 18.88
CA GLY A 85 -2.69 4.66 19.72
C GLY A 85 -2.97 3.35 19.01
N ASN A 86 -2.52 2.26 19.63
CA ASN A 86 -2.84 0.91 19.15
C ASN A 86 -4.35 0.68 19.19
N ILE A 87 -4.83 -0.12 18.24
CA ILE A 87 -6.23 -0.53 18.17
C ILE A 87 -6.33 -1.93 18.73
N GLU A 88 -7.30 -2.14 19.62
CA GLU A 88 -7.60 -3.45 20.16
C GLU A 88 -8.59 -4.19 19.26
N PHE A 89 -8.27 -5.43 18.93
CA PHE A 89 -9.15 -6.33 18.21
C PHE A 89 -9.38 -7.60 19.01
N SER A 90 -10.59 -8.15 18.92
CA SER A 90 -10.81 -9.54 19.25
C SER A 90 -9.89 -10.41 18.38
N PRO A 91 -9.28 -11.49 18.93
CA PRO A 91 -8.57 -12.47 18.10
C PRO A 91 -9.43 -13.08 16.99
N PHE A 92 -10.76 -13.05 17.15
CA PHE A 92 -11.72 -13.50 16.14
C PHE A 92 -12.02 -12.46 15.05
N ALA A 93 -11.40 -11.28 15.05
CA ALA A 93 -11.69 -10.26 14.04
C ALA A 93 -11.45 -10.80 12.63
N ALA A 94 -12.40 -10.55 11.73
CA ALA A 94 -12.35 -11.07 10.36
C ALA A 94 -11.10 -10.63 9.60
N VAL A 95 -10.62 -9.40 9.84
CA VAL A 95 -9.38 -8.89 9.24
C VAL A 95 -8.15 -9.72 9.63
N LEU A 96 -8.09 -10.26 10.86
CA LEU A 96 -6.95 -11.02 11.36
C LEU A 96 -6.93 -12.45 10.81
N ASN A 97 -8.12 -13.04 10.62
CA ASN A 97 -8.25 -14.45 10.25
C ASN A 97 -8.44 -14.67 8.74
N TYR A 98 -9.14 -13.75 8.07
CA TYR A 98 -9.56 -13.90 6.67
C TYR A 98 -9.24 -12.70 5.78
N GLY A 99 -8.52 -11.69 6.30
CA GLY A 99 -8.04 -10.57 5.51
C GLY A 99 -9.14 -9.65 4.95
N GLN A 100 -10.32 -9.59 5.59
CA GLN A 100 -11.41 -8.71 5.17
C GLN A 100 -11.09 -7.24 5.53
N GLY A 101 -10.29 -6.59 4.69
CA GLY A 101 -9.87 -5.20 4.89
C GLY A 101 -9.49 -4.48 3.60
N ILE A 102 -9.75 -3.18 3.57
CA ILE A 102 -9.45 -2.28 2.45
C ILE A 102 -8.65 -1.10 2.98
N ILE A 103 -7.67 -0.66 2.21
CA ILE A 103 -6.85 0.50 2.55
C ILE A 103 -6.94 1.56 1.47
N GLU A 104 -6.82 2.82 1.86
CA GLU A 104 -6.64 3.95 0.94
C GLU A 104 -5.35 4.71 1.26
N GLY A 105 -4.98 5.65 0.40
CA GLY A 105 -3.76 6.41 0.61
C GLY A 105 -3.76 7.68 -0.18
N LEU A 106 -3.71 8.81 0.52
CA LEU A 106 -3.86 10.15 -0.04
C LEU A 106 -2.96 11.13 0.72
N LYS A 107 -2.71 12.28 0.12
CA LYS A 107 -1.73 13.27 0.62
C LYS A 107 -2.39 14.62 0.82
N VAL A 108 -1.96 15.30 1.88
CA VAL A 108 -2.24 16.72 2.12
C VAL A 108 -0.95 17.49 1.97
N ASN A 109 -0.98 18.54 1.15
CA ASN A 109 0.15 19.43 0.91
C ASN A 109 -0.12 20.80 1.54
N ARG A 110 0.93 21.44 2.06
CA ARG A 110 0.88 22.83 2.51
C ARG A 110 1.31 23.75 1.38
N LYS A 111 0.51 24.80 1.16
CA LYS A 111 0.84 25.90 0.23
C LYS A 111 1.67 26.97 0.95
N GLU A 112 2.38 27.80 0.18
CA GLU A 112 3.18 28.94 0.68
C GLU A 112 2.37 29.91 1.55
N ASP A 113 1.07 30.09 1.26
CA ASP A 113 0.16 30.93 2.05
C ASP A 113 -0.45 30.22 3.27
N GLY A 114 0.04 29.03 3.61
CA GLY A 114 -0.38 28.26 4.77
C GLY A 114 -1.62 27.38 4.55
N ARG A 115 -2.36 27.56 3.45
CA ARG A 115 -3.53 26.71 3.12
C ARG A 115 -3.15 25.26 2.94
N LEU A 116 -4.09 24.37 3.27
CA LEU A 116 -3.91 22.93 3.15
C LEU A 116 -4.72 22.37 1.97
N LEU A 117 -4.03 21.64 1.09
CA LEU A 117 -4.60 21.13 -0.16
C LEU A 117 -4.71 19.61 -0.12
N LEU A 118 -5.92 19.10 -0.36
CA LEU A 118 -6.23 17.68 -0.42
C LEU A 118 -6.57 17.29 -1.86
N PHE A 119 -5.89 16.27 -2.39
CA PHE A 119 -6.01 15.87 -3.80
C PHE A 119 -7.00 14.69 -4.00
N ARG A 120 -8.04 14.92 -4.79
CA ARG A 120 -9.08 13.97 -5.27
C ARG A 120 -9.65 13.04 -4.18
N PRO A 121 -10.02 13.54 -2.98
CA PRO A 121 -10.48 12.67 -1.90
C PRO A 121 -11.79 11.94 -2.23
N ASP A 122 -12.62 12.51 -3.10
CA ASP A 122 -13.83 11.91 -3.66
C ASP A 122 -13.52 10.62 -4.43
N GLN A 123 -12.46 10.61 -5.24
CA GLN A 123 -12.06 9.44 -6.02
C GLN A 123 -11.54 8.32 -5.11
N HIS A 124 -10.84 8.68 -4.03
CA HIS A 124 -10.40 7.72 -3.01
C HIS A 124 -11.61 7.10 -2.28
N ALA A 125 -12.60 7.92 -1.91
CA ALA A 125 -13.82 7.43 -1.28
C ALA A 125 -14.61 6.50 -2.22
N LEU A 126 -14.75 6.87 -3.50
CA LEU A 126 -15.41 6.04 -4.51
C LEU A 126 -14.71 4.71 -4.70
N ARG A 127 -13.36 4.70 -4.77
CA ARG A 127 -12.59 3.46 -4.90
C ARG A 127 -12.74 2.56 -3.69
N MET A 128 -12.72 3.12 -2.47
CA MET A 128 -13.03 2.34 -1.27
C MET A 128 -14.44 1.77 -1.31
N LYS A 129 -15.44 2.55 -1.72
CA LYS A 129 -16.83 2.09 -1.83
C LYS A 129 -17.00 0.94 -2.82
N MET A 130 -16.39 1.02 -4.00
CA MET A 130 -16.37 -0.08 -4.97
C MET A 130 -15.68 -1.33 -4.41
N GLY A 131 -14.56 -1.13 -3.71
CA GLY A 131 -13.86 -2.21 -3.03
C GLY A 131 -14.69 -2.88 -1.95
N ALA A 132 -15.39 -2.08 -1.14
CA ALA A 132 -16.23 -2.54 -0.04
C ALA A 132 -17.36 -3.42 -0.57
N GLN A 133 -18.00 -3.02 -1.67
CA GLN A 133 -18.98 -3.85 -2.36
C GLN A 133 -18.40 -5.21 -2.78
N ARG A 134 -17.18 -5.24 -3.35
CA ARG A 134 -16.52 -6.48 -3.76
C ARG A 134 -16.13 -7.38 -2.59
N MET A 135 -15.83 -6.79 -1.43
CA MET A 135 -15.38 -7.46 -0.21
C MET A 135 -16.53 -7.75 0.78
N CYS A 136 -17.79 -7.54 0.39
CA CYS A 136 -18.97 -7.69 1.25
C CYS A 136 -18.87 -6.86 2.54
N MET A 137 -18.47 -5.59 2.41
CA MET A 137 -18.33 -4.64 3.52
C MET A 137 -19.27 -3.44 3.30
N PRO A 138 -19.89 -2.89 4.35
CA PRO A 138 -20.46 -1.55 4.29
C PRO A 138 -19.34 -0.53 4.09
N SER A 139 -19.64 0.56 3.39
CA SER A 139 -18.68 1.64 3.14
C SER A 139 -19.16 2.97 3.74
N PRO A 140 -18.26 3.81 4.29
CA PRO A 140 -18.59 5.20 4.55
C PRO A 140 -19.07 5.89 3.27
N SER A 141 -20.01 6.83 3.39
CA SER A 141 -20.35 7.72 2.29
C SER A 141 -19.13 8.56 1.87
N ILE A 142 -19.16 9.11 0.64
CA ILE A 142 -18.11 10.01 0.14
C ILE A 142 -17.90 11.19 1.11
N HIS A 143 -19.00 11.71 1.66
CA HIS A 143 -18.97 12.77 2.67
C HIS A 143 -18.30 12.32 3.96
N GLN A 144 -18.69 11.18 4.54
CA GLN A 144 -18.08 10.65 5.78
C GLN A 144 -16.58 10.37 5.61
N PHE A 145 -16.18 9.75 4.50
CA PHE A 145 -14.78 9.51 4.18
C PHE A 145 -14.00 10.82 4.10
N THR A 146 -14.50 11.78 3.31
CA THR A 146 -13.83 13.07 3.10
C THR A 146 -13.77 13.87 4.40
N HIS A 147 -14.83 13.86 5.21
CA HIS A 147 -14.87 14.49 6.51
C HIS A 147 -13.81 13.91 7.45
N ALA A 148 -13.74 12.59 7.60
CA ALA A 148 -12.75 11.93 8.45
C ALA A 148 -11.31 12.24 8.03
N VAL A 149 -11.01 12.23 6.72
CA VAL A 149 -9.71 12.62 6.19
C VAL A 149 -9.37 14.07 6.55
N LYS A 150 -10.32 15.00 6.38
CA LYS A 150 -10.14 16.42 6.75
C LYS A 150 -9.87 16.58 8.23
N GLN A 151 -10.67 15.95 9.09
CA GLN A 151 -10.51 16.01 10.55
C GLN A 151 -9.14 15.49 10.98
N THR A 152 -8.71 14.35 10.44
CA THR A 152 -7.38 13.80 10.74
C THR A 152 -6.25 14.71 10.29
N ALA A 153 -6.36 15.34 9.11
CA ALA A 153 -5.35 16.29 8.64
C ALA A 153 -5.28 17.55 9.52
N LEU A 154 -6.44 18.13 9.87
CA LEU A 154 -6.53 19.34 10.69
C LEU A 154 -6.03 19.11 12.12
N ALA A 155 -6.42 17.99 12.74
CA ALA A 155 -5.96 17.63 14.08
C ALA A 155 -4.43 17.42 14.14
N ASN A 156 -3.82 17.05 13.01
CA ASN A 156 -2.38 16.83 12.89
C ASN A 156 -1.68 17.94 12.07
N ILE A 157 -2.21 19.16 12.06
CA ILE A 157 -1.69 20.25 11.21
C ILE A 157 -0.20 20.54 11.41
N ARG A 158 0.31 20.40 12.64
CA ARG A 158 1.74 20.60 12.95
C ARG A 158 2.66 19.58 12.27
N TRP A 159 2.12 18.43 11.89
CA TRP A 159 2.85 17.37 11.19
C TRP A 159 2.77 17.52 9.66
N VAL A 160 2.03 18.50 9.13
CA VAL A 160 2.03 18.74 7.68
C VAL A 160 3.32 19.46 7.29
N PRO A 161 4.20 18.84 6.48
CA PRO A 161 5.49 19.43 6.13
C PRO A 161 5.36 20.81 5.48
N PRO A 162 6.36 21.69 5.65
CA PRO A 162 6.42 22.95 4.91
C PRO A 162 6.40 22.75 3.39
N PRO A 163 6.03 23.79 2.62
CA PRO A 163 6.04 23.75 1.16
C PRO A 163 7.37 23.22 0.62
N GLY A 164 7.28 22.26 -0.31
CA GLY A 164 8.47 21.69 -0.94
C GLY A 164 9.34 20.83 -0.03
N LYS A 165 8.93 20.49 1.20
CA LYS A 165 9.63 19.57 2.11
C LYS A 165 8.98 18.19 2.24
N GLY A 166 7.71 18.05 1.86
CA GLY A 166 7.01 16.77 1.91
C GLY A 166 5.49 16.94 1.85
N SER A 167 4.78 15.91 2.32
CA SER A 167 3.33 15.92 2.45
C SER A 167 2.90 15.16 3.71
N LEU A 168 1.70 15.43 4.22
CA LEU A 168 1.09 14.57 5.22
C LEU A 168 0.36 13.43 4.52
N TYR A 169 0.84 12.20 4.66
CA TYR A 169 0.18 11.03 4.12
C TYR A 169 -0.93 10.58 5.08
N ILE A 170 -2.16 10.49 4.58
CA ILE A 170 -3.32 10.00 5.33
C ILE A 170 -3.62 8.58 4.87
N ARG A 171 -3.80 7.67 5.83
CA ARG A 171 -4.14 6.26 5.61
C ARG A 171 -5.53 5.96 6.16
N PRO A 172 -6.56 5.99 5.30
CA PRO A 172 -7.85 5.39 5.60
C PRO A 172 -7.77 3.85 5.55
N LEU A 173 -8.40 3.20 6.51
CA LEU A 173 -8.59 1.76 6.60
C LEU A 173 -10.09 1.49 6.77
N LEU A 174 -10.60 0.47 6.07
CA LEU A 174 -11.91 -0.12 6.30
C LEU A 174 -11.69 -1.58 6.68
N ILE A 175 -12.15 -1.98 7.86
CA ILE A 175 -11.72 -3.18 8.56
C ILE A 175 -12.93 -3.99 9.00
N GLY A 176 -12.99 -5.29 8.67
CA GLY A 176 -13.90 -6.24 9.30
C GLY A 176 -13.44 -6.52 10.73
N SER A 177 -13.95 -5.74 11.69
CA SER A 177 -13.50 -5.75 13.09
C SER A 177 -14.26 -6.73 13.98
N GLY A 178 -15.47 -7.12 13.56
CA GLY A 178 -16.32 -8.03 14.33
C GLY A 178 -15.81 -9.47 14.39
N PRO A 179 -16.20 -10.24 15.43
CA PRO A 179 -15.75 -11.60 15.63
C PRO A 179 -16.40 -12.57 14.64
N VAL A 180 -15.58 -13.39 13.97
CA VAL A 180 -16.04 -14.43 13.05
C VAL A 180 -15.05 -15.61 13.00
N LEU A 181 -15.56 -16.84 13.18
CA LEU A 181 -14.78 -18.09 13.05
C LEU A 181 -15.20 -18.94 11.84
N GLY A 182 -16.42 -18.77 11.34
CA GLY A 182 -16.84 -19.32 10.06
C GLY A 182 -16.46 -18.36 8.94
N VAL A 183 -16.18 -18.88 7.74
CA VAL A 183 -15.89 -17.99 6.60
C VAL A 183 -17.17 -17.25 6.21
N GLY A 184 -17.19 -15.94 6.43
CA GLY A 184 -18.30 -15.04 6.12
C GLY A 184 -17.96 -13.58 6.39
N PRO A 185 -18.81 -12.63 5.97
CA PRO A 185 -18.63 -11.21 6.28
C PRO A 185 -18.63 -10.95 7.79
N ALA A 186 -17.78 -10.03 8.25
CA ALA A 186 -17.79 -9.58 9.64
C ALA A 186 -19.16 -8.98 10.02
N PRO A 187 -19.63 -9.17 11.27
CA PRO A 187 -20.85 -8.52 11.76
C PRO A 187 -20.66 -7.04 12.11
N GLU A 188 -19.41 -6.61 12.30
CA GLU A 188 -19.05 -5.23 12.64
C GLU A 188 -17.86 -4.77 11.82
N PHE A 189 -17.84 -3.47 11.50
CA PHE A 189 -16.77 -2.85 10.73
C PHE A 189 -16.27 -1.57 11.40
N MET A 190 -14.99 -1.29 11.21
CA MET A 190 -14.34 -0.07 11.64
C MET A 190 -13.78 0.65 10.42
N PHE A 191 -14.06 1.94 10.30
CA PHE A 191 -13.30 2.82 9.42
C PHE A 191 -12.42 3.74 10.26
N LEU A 192 -11.13 3.76 9.95
CA LEU A 192 -10.10 4.49 10.68
C LEU A 192 -9.30 5.33 9.69
N THR A 193 -8.93 6.55 10.07
CA THR A 193 -7.89 7.30 9.37
C THR A 193 -6.81 7.73 10.36
N TYR A 194 -5.55 7.57 9.96
CA TYR A 194 -4.39 8.12 10.66
C TYR A 194 -3.45 8.79 9.67
N ALA A 195 -2.46 9.51 10.18
CA ALA A 195 -1.52 10.27 9.37
C ALA A 195 -0.06 9.90 9.66
N SER A 196 0.83 10.24 8.73
CA SER A 196 2.28 10.25 8.91
C SER A 196 2.88 11.31 7.98
N PRO A 197 3.75 12.20 8.44
CA PRO A 197 4.56 13.02 7.53
C PRO A 197 5.41 12.10 6.65
N VAL A 198 5.51 12.44 5.36
CA VAL A 198 6.37 11.73 4.41
C VAL A 198 7.14 12.74 3.57
N GLY A 199 8.39 12.43 3.27
CA GLY A 199 9.24 13.29 2.46
C GLY A 199 8.82 13.31 1.00
N ASN A 200 9.47 14.19 0.25
CA ASN A 200 9.31 14.27 -1.19
C ASN A 200 10.02 13.11 -1.88
N TYR A 201 9.24 12.10 -2.26
CA TYR A 201 9.70 11.00 -3.11
C TYR A 201 10.35 11.48 -4.44
N PHE A 202 10.09 12.74 -4.83
CA PHE A 202 10.61 13.37 -6.04
C PHE A 202 11.87 14.24 -5.84
N LYS A 203 12.24 14.64 -4.61
CA LYS A 203 13.35 15.60 -4.38
C LYS A 203 14.66 14.96 -3.91
N GLN A 204 14.65 13.74 -3.39
CA GLN A 204 15.86 13.05 -2.97
C GLN A 204 16.21 11.91 -3.93
N ASP A 205 17.34 12.06 -4.59
CA ASP A 205 18.08 11.03 -5.31
C ASP A 205 17.26 10.22 -6.33
N LYS A 206 17.09 10.87 -7.48
CA LYS A 206 16.64 10.39 -8.80
C LYS A 206 17.32 9.07 -9.20
N THR A 207 16.99 7.96 -8.56
CA THR A 207 17.36 6.64 -9.06
C THR A 207 16.15 6.11 -9.80
N PRO A 208 16.18 6.10 -11.15
CA PRO A 208 15.12 5.45 -11.91
C PRO A 208 14.94 4.01 -11.43
N LEU A 209 13.70 3.54 -11.45
CA LEU A 209 13.40 2.18 -11.03
C LEU A 209 14.10 1.18 -11.96
N SER A 210 14.70 0.15 -11.35
CA SER A 210 15.16 -1.04 -12.06
C SER A 210 14.20 -2.19 -11.71
N LEU A 211 13.48 -2.72 -12.70
CA LEU A 211 12.43 -3.71 -12.47
C LEU A 211 12.85 -5.10 -12.93
N TYR A 212 12.43 -6.11 -12.18
CA TYR A 212 12.51 -7.52 -12.59
C TYR A 212 11.15 -8.00 -13.08
N VAL A 213 11.09 -8.64 -14.24
CA VAL A 213 9.85 -9.26 -14.73
C VAL A 213 9.64 -10.60 -14.03
N GLU A 214 8.52 -10.74 -13.33
CA GLU A 214 8.12 -12.00 -12.71
C GLU A 214 7.27 -12.84 -13.67
N GLU A 215 7.72 -14.07 -13.92
CA GLU A 215 7.09 -14.99 -14.89
C GLU A 215 6.25 -16.08 -14.20
N GLU A 216 6.63 -16.50 -13.00
CA GLU A 216 6.03 -17.65 -12.31
C GLU A 216 4.90 -17.19 -11.39
N GLU A 217 5.19 -16.26 -10.49
CA GLU A 217 4.22 -15.75 -9.51
C GLU A 217 3.28 -14.71 -10.16
N VAL A 218 2.04 -14.64 -9.69
CA VAL A 218 1.05 -13.67 -10.21
C VAL A 218 0.62 -12.72 -9.10
N ARG A 219 0.44 -11.44 -9.45
CA ARG A 219 -0.07 -10.43 -8.52
C ARG A 219 -1.57 -10.57 -8.29
N ALA A 220 -2.29 -10.82 -9.37
CA ALA A 220 -3.73 -10.91 -9.43
C ALA A 220 -4.15 -11.87 -10.56
N PHE A 221 -5.42 -12.26 -10.56
CA PHE A 221 -6.01 -13.13 -11.57
C PHE A 221 -7.47 -12.73 -11.81
N SER A 222 -8.00 -13.08 -12.99
CA SER A 222 -9.40 -12.79 -13.33
C SER A 222 -10.36 -13.45 -12.35
N GLY A 223 -11.37 -12.72 -11.90
CA GLY A 223 -12.28 -13.16 -10.83
C GLY A 223 -11.71 -13.00 -9.41
N GLY A 224 -10.44 -12.61 -9.25
CA GLY A 224 -9.86 -12.27 -7.95
C GLY A 224 -10.30 -10.90 -7.43
N VAL A 225 -9.46 -10.29 -6.58
CA VAL A 225 -9.66 -8.96 -6.00
C VAL A 225 -8.58 -7.95 -6.41
N GLY A 226 -7.84 -8.22 -7.50
CA GLY A 226 -6.73 -7.38 -7.96
C GLY A 226 -7.09 -5.91 -8.25
N GLY A 227 -8.29 -5.68 -8.79
CA GLY A 227 -8.86 -4.34 -9.01
C GLY A 227 -9.34 -3.62 -7.74
N VAL A 228 -9.21 -4.24 -6.56
CA VAL A 228 -9.57 -3.66 -5.26
C VAL A 228 -8.31 -3.37 -4.46
N LYS A 229 -8.31 -2.28 -3.69
CA LYS A 229 -7.19 -1.96 -2.78
C LYS A 229 -7.28 -2.76 -1.46
N SER A 230 -7.52 -4.07 -1.60
CA SER A 230 -7.66 -5.02 -0.49
C SER A 230 -6.31 -5.35 0.13
N VAL A 231 -6.27 -5.52 1.45
CA VAL A 231 -5.05 -5.98 2.17
C VAL A 231 -4.59 -7.36 1.67
N SER A 232 -5.52 -8.21 1.21
CA SER A 232 -5.24 -9.56 0.71
C SER A 232 -4.33 -9.58 -0.52
N ASN A 233 -4.22 -8.48 -1.26
CA ASN A 233 -3.39 -8.40 -2.47
C ASN A 233 -1.91 -8.12 -2.17
N TYR A 234 -1.57 -7.68 -0.95
CA TYR A 234 -0.22 -7.22 -0.62
C TYR A 234 0.65 -8.29 0.03
N GLY A 235 0.06 -9.28 0.70
CA GLY A 235 0.79 -10.43 1.27
C GLY A 235 1.44 -11.32 0.21
N PRO A 236 0.70 -11.75 -0.84
CA PRO A 236 1.23 -12.68 -1.86
C PRO A 236 2.47 -12.17 -2.60
N VAL A 237 2.61 -10.85 -2.78
CA VAL A 237 3.74 -10.27 -3.54
C VAL A 237 5.05 -10.19 -2.74
N LEU A 238 5.01 -10.36 -1.40
CA LEU A 238 6.15 -10.09 -0.53
C LEU A 238 7.37 -10.97 -0.84
N LYS A 239 7.15 -12.27 -1.08
CA LYS A 239 8.24 -13.21 -1.38
C LYS A 239 8.99 -12.80 -2.64
N THR A 240 8.26 -12.48 -3.70
CA THR A 240 8.84 -12.03 -4.97
C THR A 240 9.56 -10.70 -4.83
N LEU A 241 8.96 -9.75 -4.11
CA LEU A 241 9.56 -8.45 -3.86
C LEU A 241 10.88 -8.56 -3.09
N VAL A 242 10.93 -9.41 -2.05
CA VAL A 242 12.16 -9.66 -1.27
C VAL A 242 13.25 -10.26 -2.16
N ARG A 243 12.90 -11.23 -3.02
CA ARG A 243 13.84 -11.83 -3.98
C ARG A 243 14.37 -10.81 -4.98
N ALA A 244 13.50 -9.98 -5.57
CA ALA A 244 13.92 -8.96 -6.53
C ALA A 244 14.87 -7.94 -5.88
N LYS A 245 14.55 -7.49 -4.66
CA LYS A 245 15.42 -6.59 -3.89
C LYS A 245 16.78 -7.22 -3.55
N SER A 246 16.82 -8.51 -3.20
CA SER A 246 18.10 -9.19 -2.92
C SER A 246 18.98 -9.34 -4.17
N LEU A 247 18.41 -9.21 -5.37
CA LEU A 247 19.11 -9.18 -6.65
C LEU A 247 19.44 -7.76 -7.13
N GLY A 248 19.15 -6.73 -6.33
CA GLY A 248 19.44 -5.33 -6.66
C GLY A 248 18.38 -4.62 -7.50
N PHE A 249 17.22 -5.23 -7.73
CA PHE A 249 16.09 -4.57 -8.40
C PHE A 249 15.31 -3.72 -7.40
N SER A 250 14.72 -2.62 -7.88
CA SER A 250 13.87 -1.73 -7.10
C SER A 250 12.52 -2.38 -6.78
N ASP A 251 11.92 -3.06 -7.75
CA ASP A 251 10.60 -3.66 -7.65
C ASP A 251 10.37 -4.75 -8.73
N VAL A 252 9.18 -5.33 -8.74
CA VAL A 252 8.76 -6.45 -9.59
C VAL A 252 7.69 -5.98 -10.57
N LEU A 253 7.89 -6.22 -11.86
CA LEU A 253 6.88 -6.07 -12.91
C LEU A 253 6.17 -7.40 -13.12
N TYR A 254 4.87 -7.44 -12.85
CA TYR A 254 4.05 -8.64 -13.00
C TYR A 254 3.43 -8.74 -14.39
N LEU A 255 3.27 -9.98 -14.86
CA LEU A 255 2.57 -10.33 -16.09
C LEU A 255 1.19 -10.92 -15.79
N ASP A 256 0.31 -10.88 -16.79
CA ASP A 256 -1.05 -11.40 -16.71
C ASP A 256 -1.09 -12.88 -16.36
N SER A 257 -2.02 -13.27 -15.50
CA SER A 257 -2.05 -14.64 -14.96
C SER A 257 -2.32 -15.74 -15.98
N VAL A 258 -2.85 -15.40 -17.16
CA VAL A 258 -3.34 -16.37 -18.15
C VAL A 258 -2.28 -16.65 -19.21
N ASN A 259 -1.78 -15.60 -19.86
CA ASN A 259 -0.87 -15.71 -20.99
C ASN A 259 0.58 -15.53 -20.57
N LYS A 260 0.84 -15.01 -19.35
CA LYS A 260 2.18 -14.70 -18.85
C LYS A 260 2.98 -13.85 -19.84
N LYS A 261 2.30 -12.89 -20.47
CA LYS A 261 2.82 -12.12 -21.61
C LYS A 261 2.54 -10.64 -21.49
N TYR A 262 1.37 -10.26 -20.99
CA TYR A 262 0.93 -8.88 -20.94
C TYR A 262 1.28 -8.25 -19.60
N LEU A 263 1.75 -7.00 -19.64
CA LEU A 263 2.10 -6.25 -18.45
C LEU A 263 0.87 -5.99 -17.59
N GLU A 264 1.02 -6.09 -16.27
CA GLU A 264 0.00 -5.69 -15.31
C GLU A 264 0.45 -4.48 -14.47
N GLU A 265 1.05 -4.73 -13.31
CA GLU A 265 1.43 -3.71 -12.33
C GLU A 265 2.84 -3.97 -11.80
N VAL A 266 3.40 -2.93 -11.18
CA VAL A 266 4.67 -2.98 -10.44
C VAL A 266 4.35 -2.98 -8.95
N SER A 267 4.27 -4.17 -8.33
CA SER A 267 3.81 -4.44 -6.94
C SER A 267 2.60 -3.63 -6.43
N ALA A 268 2.77 -2.33 -6.20
CA ALA A 268 1.77 -1.38 -5.69
C ALA A 268 1.58 -0.11 -6.57
N ALA A 269 2.07 -0.12 -7.81
CA ALA A 269 2.01 0.99 -8.77
C ALA A 269 1.55 0.53 -10.16
N ASN A 270 0.84 1.41 -10.88
CA ASN A 270 0.46 1.17 -12.27
C ASN A 270 1.62 1.49 -13.20
N ILE A 271 1.75 0.76 -14.32
CA ILE A 271 2.81 0.98 -15.33
C ILE A 271 2.26 1.67 -16.58
N PHE A 272 3.14 2.45 -17.22
CA PHE A 272 2.94 3.11 -18.51
C PHE A 272 4.15 2.90 -19.40
N THR A 273 3.91 2.81 -20.71
CA THR A 273 4.94 2.86 -21.74
C THR A 273 4.66 4.04 -22.68
N LEU A 274 5.71 4.63 -23.22
CA LEU A 274 5.62 5.67 -24.25
C LEU A 274 6.34 5.18 -25.51
N LYS A 275 5.70 5.30 -26.67
CA LYS A 275 6.34 5.16 -27.98
C LYS A 275 5.92 6.30 -28.90
N GLY A 276 6.88 7.12 -29.33
CA GLY A 276 6.60 8.33 -30.11
C GLY A 276 5.67 9.28 -29.35
N ASN A 277 4.43 9.41 -29.82
CA ASN A 277 3.40 10.25 -29.20
C ASN A 277 2.29 9.45 -28.49
N VAL A 278 2.45 8.13 -28.35
CA VAL A 278 1.43 7.24 -27.80
C VAL A 278 1.88 6.73 -26.43
N ILE A 279 1.10 7.07 -25.41
CA ILE A 279 1.24 6.55 -24.05
C ILE A 279 0.25 5.40 -23.86
N SER A 280 0.76 4.22 -23.54
CA SER A 280 -0.04 3.03 -23.31
C SER A 280 -0.01 2.61 -21.84
N THR A 281 -1.14 2.12 -21.32
CA THR A 281 -1.22 1.50 -19.98
C THR A 281 -2.24 0.37 -19.97
N PRO A 282 -2.03 -0.71 -19.17
CA PRO A 282 -3.02 -1.78 -19.04
C PRO A 282 -4.40 -1.26 -18.59
N PRO A 283 -5.52 -1.81 -19.11
CA PRO A 283 -6.87 -1.38 -18.74
C PRO A 283 -7.23 -1.82 -17.31
N THR A 284 -8.07 -1.04 -16.62
CA THR A 284 -8.49 -1.32 -15.23
C THR A 284 -9.69 -2.25 -15.10
N SER A 285 -10.20 -2.78 -16.21
CA SER A 285 -11.27 -3.75 -16.21
C SER A 285 -10.74 -5.15 -15.86
N GLY A 286 -10.51 -5.41 -14.57
CA GLY A 286 -10.15 -6.73 -14.07
C GLY A 286 -9.08 -6.72 -12.99
N THR A 287 -7.88 -7.16 -13.34
CA THR A 287 -6.77 -7.41 -12.42
C THR A 287 -6.01 -6.16 -12.02
N ILE A 288 -6.16 -5.04 -12.72
CA ILE A 288 -5.40 -3.80 -12.46
C ILE A 288 -6.16 -2.89 -11.51
N LEU A 289 -5.50 -2.42 -10.46
CA LEU A 289 -6.05 -1.44 -9.54
C LEU A 289 -6.27 -0.10 -10.27
N PRO A 290 -7.49 0.48 -10.24
CA PRO A 290 -7.73 1.82 -10.80
C PRO A 290 -7.04 2.89 -9.95
N GLY A 291 -5.78 3.17 -10.26
CA GLY A 291 -4.97 4.19 -9.61
C GLY A 291 -5.51 5.60 -9.86
N ILE A 292 -5.56 6.41 -8.80
CA ILE A 292 -6.00 7.82 -8.91
C ILE A 292 -4.89 8.66 -9.53
N THR A 293 -3.62 8.37 -9.22
CA THR A 293 -2.48 8.93 -9.95
C THR A 293 -2.53 8.54 -11.43
N ARG A 294 -2.73 7.24 -11.74
CA ARG A 294 -2.92 6.74 -13.12
C ARG A 294 -3.99 7.55 -13.86
N LYS A 295 -5.20 7.67 -13.29
CA LYS A 295 -6.31 8.46 -13.86
C LYS A 295 -5.88 9.90 -14.13
N SER A 296 -5.22 10.54 -13.16
CA SER A 296 -4.78 11.94 -13.27
C SER A 296 -3.71 12.11 -14.35
N ILE A 297 -2.79 11.16 -14.50
CA ILE A 297 -1.75 11.21 -15.53
C ILE A 297 -2.31 11.01 -16.93
N ILE A 298 -3.25 10.09 -17.13
CA ILE A 298 -3.98 9.96 -18.42
C ILE A 298 -4.64 11.30 -18.79
N GLU A 299 -5.27 11.93 -17.81
CA GLU A 299 -5.97 13.20 -17.96
C GLU A 299 -5.02 14.39 -18.25
N ILE A 300 -3.83 14.42 -17.65
CA ILE A 300 -2.78 15.42 -17.92
C ILE A 300 -2.15 15.18 -19.28
N ALA A 301 -1.79 13.93 -19.60
CA ALA A 301 -1.14 13.55 -20.85
C ALA A 301 -1.98 13.94 -22.07
N ARG A 302 -3.29 13.68 -22.05
CA ARG A 302 -4.22 14.13 -23.09
C ARG A 302 -4.24 15.65 -23.23
N GLY A 303 -4.20 16.38 -22.11
CA GLY A 303 -4.12 17.84 -22.10
C GLY A 303 -2.81 18.40 -22.68
N LEU A 304 -1.73 17.61 -22.65
CA LEU A 304 -0.44 17.94 -23.26
C LEU A 304 -0.33 17.48 -24.73
N GLY A 305 -1.38 16.89 -25.31
CA GLY A 305 -1.42 16.48 -26.72
C GLY A 305 -0.95 15.05 -27.01
N PHE A 306 -0.66 14.25 -25.97
CA PHE A 306 -0.34 12.83 -26.16
C PHE A 306 -1.59 12.01 -26.45
N GLN A 307 -1.45 11.00 -27.31
CA GLN A 307 -2.45 9.95 -27.45
C GLN A 307 -2.31 9.00 -26.27
N VAL A 308 -3.42 8.63 -25.63
CA VAL A 308 -3.39 7.74 -24.46
C VAL A 308 -4.31 6.54 -24.69
N GLU A 309 -3.71 5.37 -24.75
CA GLU A 309 -4.36 4.08 -25.01
C GLU A 309 -4.41 3.22 -23.74
N GLU A 310 -5.60 2.78 -23.36
CA GLU A 310 -5.79 1.81 -22.28
C GLU A 310 -5.95 0.42 -22.91
N ARG A 311 -4.84 -0.31 -23.06
CA ARG A 311 -4.80 -1.61 -23.76
C ARG A 311 -3.77 -2.55 -23.17
N SER A 312 -3.88 -3.84 -23.51
CA SER A 312 -2.84 -4.82 -23.19
C SER A 312 -1.53 -4.46 -23.90
N ILE A 313 -0.44 -4.55 -23.17
CA ILE A 313 0.93 -4.27 -23.64
C ILE A 313 1.72 -5.55 -23.42
N SER A 314 2.38 -6.09 -24.44
CA SER A 314 3.20 -7.28 -24.24
C SER A 314 4.59 -6.93 -23.72
N VAL A 315 5.24 -7.86 -23.03
CA VAL A 315 6.64 -7.69 -22.62
C VAL A 315 7.58 -7.45 -23.80
N HIS A 316 7.27 -7.95 -25.01
CA HIS A 316 8.03 -7.65 -26.22
C HIS A 316 7.86 -6.20 -26.65
N GLU A 317 6.64 -5.69 -26.65
CA GLU A 317 6.36 -4.29 -27.00
C GLU A 317 7.03 -3.32 -26.02
N LEU A 318 7.10 -3.68 -24.73
CA LEU A 318 7.84 -2.92 -23.74
C LEU A 318 9.30 -2.70 -24.15
N THR A 319 9.95 -3.68 -24.78
CA THR A 319 11.37 -3.58 -25.18
C THR A 319 11.62 -2.50 -26.24
N GLU A 320 10.57 -2.07 -26.95
CA GLU A 320 10.64 -1.05 -27.98
C GLU A 320 10.26 0.34 -27.47
N ALA A 321 9.81 0.47 -26.22
CA ALA A 321 9.35 1.74 -25.65
C ALA A 321 10.49 2.77 -25.52
N ASP A 322 10.17 4.04 -25.70
CA ASP A 322 11.14 5.14 -25.54
C ASP A 322 11.28 5.53 -24.05
N GLU A 323 10.15 5.57 -23.33
CA GLU A 323 10.10 5.78 -21.87
C GLU A 323 9.17 4.76 -21.22
N VAL A 324 9.50 4.35 -19.99
CA VAL A 324 8.64 3.55 -19.11
C VAL A 324 8.56 4.26 -17.77
N PHE A 325 7.37 4.33 -17.19
CA PHE A 325 7.20 4.96 -15.89
C PHE A 325 6.06 4.32 -15.09
N CYS A 326 6.14 4.46 -13.77
CA CYS A 326 5.17 3.95 -12.82
C CYS A 326 4.40 5.10 -12.15
N THR A 327 3.16 4.84 -11.74
CA THR A 327 2.35 5.82 -11.01
C THR A 327 1.71 5.25 -9.76
N GLY A 328 1.64 6.06 -8.70
CA GLY A 328 0.96 5.72 -7.44
C GLY A 328 0.98 6.88 -6.45
N THR A 329 0.19 6.84 -5.37
CA THR A 329 0.16 7.95 -4.39
C THR A 329 1.52 8.11 -3.70
N ALA A 330 2.14 7.00 -3.29
CA ALA A 330 3.41 7.02 -2.57
C ALA A 330 4.54 7.52 -3.47
N VAL A 331 4.74 6.84 -4.61
CA VAL A 331 5.82 7.08 -5.57
C VAL A 331 5.61 8.29 -6.49
N GLY A 332 4.37 8.77 -6.63
CA GLY A 332 4.03 9.81 -7.59
C GLY A 332 4.12 9.30 -9.03
N VAL A 333 5.01 9.87 -9.84
CA VAL A 333 5.34 9.46 -11.22
C VAL A 333 6.82 9.13 -11.24
N ALA A 334 7.16 7.85 -11.28
CA ALA A 334 8.53 7.37 -11.16
C ALA A 334 9.03 6.81 -12.49
N ALA A 335 10.13 7.36 -13.00
CA ALA A 335 10.77 6.84 -14.20
C ALA A 335 11.31 5.42 -13.94
N VAL A 336 11.18 4.54 -14.93
CA VAL A 336 11.81 3.23 -14.96
C VAL A 336 13.01 3.32 -15.89
N GLY A 337 14.22 3.18 -15.32
CA GLY A 337 15.46 3.26 -16.10
C GLY A 337 15.81 1.94 -16.76
N SER A 338 15.40 0.81 -16.17
CA SER A 338 15.57 -0.48 -16.82
C SER A 338 14.56 -1.54 -16.38
N VAL A 339 14.30 -2.48 -17.28
CA VAL A 339 13.52 -3.70 -17.01
C VAL A 339 14.37 -4.90 -17.42
N THR A 340 14.50 -5.89 -16.54
CA THR A 340 15.19 -7.15 -16.84
C THR A 340 14.17 -8.27 -17.04
N TYR A 341 14.23 -8.90 -18.22
CA TYR A 341 13.38 -10.01 -18.60
C TYR A 341 14.25 -11.15 -19.16
N ARG A 342 14.12 -12.36 -18.59
CA ARG A 342 14.88 -13.56 -18.99
C ARG A 342 16.40 -13.34 -19.07
N GLY A 343 16.94 -12.58 -18.12
CA GLY A 343 18.37 -12.26 -18.04
C GLY A 343 18.83 -11.12 -18.96
N THR A 344 17.98 -10.65 -19.86
CA THR A 344 18.28 -9.50 -20.73
C THR A 344 17.78 -8.22 -20.08
N ARG A 345 18.65 -7.21 -19.98
CA ARG A 345 18.32 -5.88 -19.46
C ARG A 345 17.98 -4.94 -20.62
N PHE A 346 16.83 -4.30 -20.53
CA PHE A 346 16.37 -3.25 -21.43
C PHE A 346 16.44 -1.91 -20.70
N GLU A 347 16.98 -0.88 -21.34
CA GLU A 347 17.15 0.45 -20.76
C GLU A 347 16.23 1.45 -21.45
N PHE A 348 15.75 2.43 -20.69
CA PHE A 348 14.79 3.43 -21.14
C PHE A 348 15.29 4.84 -20.88
N LYS A 349 14.77 5.81 -21.63
CA LYS A 349 15.14 7.21 -21.47
C LYS A 349 14.66 7.74 -20.12
N VAL A 350 15.56 8.40 -19.39
CA VAL A 350 15.32 9.03 -18.09
C VAL A 350 15.90 10.45 -18.07
N GLY A 351 15.48 11.28 -17.13
CA GLY A 351 16.04 12.62 -16.91
C GLY A 351 15.05 13.76 -17.14
N GLU A 352 15.56 14.99 -17.17
CA GLU A 352 14.72 16.20 -17.08
C GLU A 352 13.91 16.50 -18.34
N ASN A 353 14.41 16.08 -19.50
CA ASN A 353 13.77 16.29 -20.81
C ASN A 353 12.90 15.09 -21.24
N THR A 354 12.28 14.41 -20.26
CA THR A 354 11.39 13.26 -20.49
C THR A 354 9.93 13.62 -20.32
N VAL A 355 9.06 12.87 -20.99
CA VAL A 355 7.61 13.00 -20.82
C VAL A 355 7.21 12.61 -19.40
N CYS A 356 7.82 11.57 -18.84
CA CYS A 356 7.66 11.19 -17.44
C CYS A 356 7.87 12.38 -16.50
N GLN A 357 8.95 13.16 -16.70
CA GLN A 357 9.24 14.32 -15.85
C GLN A 357 8.23 15.46 -16.04
N ALA A 358 7.82 15.75 -17.27
CA ALA A 358 6.80 16.77 -17.56
C ALA A 358 5.46 16.42 -16.89
N LEU A 359 5.04 15.16 -16.99
CA LEU A 359 3.82 14.64 -16.36
C LEU A 359 3.90 14.71 -14.83
N GLY A 360 5.02 14.27 -14.24
CA GLY A 360 5.26 14.32 -12.80
C GLY A 360 5.26 15.76 -12.26
N SER A 361 5.96 16.68 -12.93
CA SER A 361 6.03 18.09 -12.55
C SER A 361 4.66 18.77 -12.62
N THR A 362 3.88 18.47 -13.66
CA THR A 362 2.51 18.99 -13.80
C THR A 362 1.61 18.51 -12.67
N LEU A 363 1.64 17.20 -12.36
CA LEU A 363 0.86 16.64 -11.27
C LEU A 363 1.23 17.26 -9.91
N VAL A 364 2.52 17.33 -9.59
CA VAL A 364 3.01 17.93 -8.34
C VAL A 364 2.63 19.41 -8.26
N GLY A 365 2.76 20.15 -9.37
CA GLY A 365 2.35 21.55 -9.45
C GLY A 365 0.87 21.75 -9.11
N ILE A 366 -0.02 20.88 -9.61
CA ILE A 366 -1.45 20.92 -9.26
C ILE A 366 -1.64 20.56 -7.77
N GLN A 367 -1.02 19.49 -7.29
CA GLN A 367 -1.13 19.00 -5.91
C GLN A 367 -0.64 20.00 -4.85
N THR A 368 0.28 20.90 -5.23
CA THR A 368 0.86 21.94 -4.37
C THR A 368 0.28 23.33 -4.63
N GLY A 369 -0.62 23.46 -5.62
CA GLY A 369 -1.26 24.72 -5.99
C GLY A 369 -0.34 25.72 -6.70
N LEU A 370 0.78 25.26 -7.28
CA LEU A 370 1.67 26.03 -8.16
C LEU A 370 1.13 26.11 -9.60
N ILE A 371 0.35 25.11 -10.01
CA ILE A 371 -0.36 25.07 -11.29
C ILE A 371 -1.86 25.12 -10.98
N GLU A 372 -2.58 25.93 -11.75
CA GLU A 372 -4.03 26.06 -11.64
C GLU A 372 -4.72 24.70 -11.86
N ASP A 373 -5.60 24.34 -10.93
CA ASP A 373 -6.42 23.15 -11.02
C ASP A 373 -7.70 23.40 -11.83
N LYS A 374 -7.61 23.22 -13.14
CA LYS A 374 -8.73 23.40 -14.07
C LYS A 374 -9.80 22.30 -13.99
N LYS A 375 -9.58 21.27 -13.17
CA LYS A 375 -10.43 20.07 -13.11
C LYS A 375 -11.03 19.84 -11.73
N GLU A 376 -10.87 20.80 -10.81
CA GLU A 376 -11.43 20.78 -9.45
C GLU A 376 -11.04 19.51 -8.68
N TRP A 377 -9.80 19.04 -8.88
CA TRP A 377 -9.19 17.94 -8.15
C TRP A 377 -8.78 18.30 -6.72
N ILE A 378 -8.56 19.57 -6.43
CA ILE A 378 -8.04 20.08 -5.16
C ILE A 378 -9.18 20.57 -4.29
N ILE A 379 -9.22 20.08 -3.06
CA ILE A 379 -10.08 20.63 -2.01
C ILE A 379 -9.19 21.40 -1.03
N ASN A 380 -9.51 22.68 -0.81
CA ASN A 380 -8.94 23.43 0.30
C ASN A 380 -9.60 22.99 1.62
N ILE A 381 -8.80 22.68 2.63
CA ILE A 381 -9.29 22.14 3.91
C ILE A 381 -8.96 23.01 5.12
N HIS A 382 -8.15 24.05 4.95
CA HIS A 382 -7.79 25.03 5.97
C HIS A 382 -7.48 26.39 5.34
#